data_AF-A0A323TJB9-F1
#
_entry.id   AF-A0A323TJB9-F1
#
_cell.length_a   1.000
_cell.length_b   1.000
_cell.length_c   1.000
_cell.angle_alpha   90.00
_cell.angle_beta   90.00
_cell.angle_gamma   90.00
#
_symmetry.space_group_name_H-M   'P 1'
#
loop_
_entity.id
_entity.type
_entity.pdbx_description
1 polymer ?
#
loop_
_entity_poly.entity_id
_entity_poly.type
_entity_poly.pdbx_seq_one_letter_code
_entity_poly.pdbx_strand_id
1 'polypeptide(L)' 'MITHFQLKEIKNNMINQEWEFSFYYQRSLFRGKYYKDGQINWLSPPSIEEKDKDFLASCVHDLMLYHVYEDH' A
#
# COMPACT_ATOMS: atom_id res chain seq x y z
N MET A 1 8.55 -12.09 4.33
CA MET A 1 8.53 -10.92 5.25
C MET A 1 8.84 -9.68 4.42
N ILE A 2 7.96 -8.68 4.50
CA ILE A 2 8.16 -7.39 3.84
C ILE A 2 9.13 -6.57 4.67
N THR A 3 10.08 -5.88 4.04
CA THR A 3 11.07 -5.07 4.75
C THR A 3 11.12 -3.64 4.20
N HIS A 4 11.49 -2.69 5.06
CA HIS A 4 11.53 -1.26 4.73
C HIS A 4 10.21 -0.72 4.16
N PHE A 5 9.08 -1.04 4.81
CA PHE A 5 7.79 -0.46 4.44
C PHE A 5 7.79 1.04 4.71
N GLN A 6 7.60 1.83 3.65
CA GLN A 6 7.40 3.26 3.71
C GLN A 6 6.02 3.57 3.16
N LEU A 7 5.24 4.33 3.91
CA LEU A 7 3.98 4.91 3.50
C LEU A 7 4.19 6.43 3.41
N LYS A 8 3.71 7.02 2.34
CA LYS A 8 3.79 8.45 2.08
C LYS A 8 2.43 8.96 1.62
N GLU A 9 1.87 9.87 2.39
CA GLU A 9 0.63 10.55 2.03
C GLU A 9 0.91 11.49 0.86
N ILE A 10 0.34 11.23 -0.33
CA ILE A 10 0.60 12.05 -1.53
C ILE A 10 -0.42 13.16 -1.65
N LYS A 11 -1.70 12.83 -1.43
CA LYS A 11 -2.77 13.82 -1.44
C LYS A 11 -3.70 13.54 -0.30
N ASN A 12 -3.85 14.54 0.56
CA ASN A 12 -4.92 14.60 1.55
C ASN A 12 -5.91 15.69 1.14
N ASN A 13 -6.38 15.65 -0.11
CA ASN A 13 -7.42 16.57 -0.55
C ASN A 13 -8.78 15.99 -0.12
N MET A 14 -9.72 16.83 0.32
CA MET A 14 -11.03 16.42 0.88
C MET A 14 -11.80 15.38 0.04
N ILE A 15 -11.49 15.27 -1.26
CA ILE A 15 -12.18 14.40 -2.22
C ILE A 15 -11.35 13.14 -2.56
N ASN A 16 -10.02 13.23 -2.58
CA ASN A 16 -9.13 12.12 -2.95
C ASN A 16 -7.98 12.03 -1.95
N GLN A 17 -8.09 11.06 -1.03
CA GLN A 17 -7.00 10.64 -0.18
C GLN A 17 -6.24 9.51 -0.89
N GLU A 18 -4.99 9.81 -1.26
CA GLU A 18 -4.08 8.90 -1.96
C GLU A 18 -2.81 8.71 -1.12
N TRP A 19 -2.52 7.47 -0.77
CA TRP A 19 -1.29 7.09 -0.08
C TRP A 19 -0.39 6.31 -1.04
N GLU A 20 0.84 6.73 -1.19
CA GLU A 20 1.84 5.96 -1.90
C GLU A 20 2.60 5.10 -0.91
N PHE A 21 2.75 3.82 -1.21
CA PHE A 21 3.55 2.92 -0.40
C PHE A 21 4.68 2.31 -1.23
N SER A 22 5.80 2.07 -0.58
CA SER A 22 6.97 1.42 -1.16
C SER A 22 7.66 0.53 -0.14
N PHE A 23 8.02 -0.68 -0.55
CA PHE A 23 8.68 -1.65 0.31
C PHE A 23 9.55 -2.60 -0.52
N TYR A 24 10.43 -3.33 0.17
CA TYR A 24 11.20 -4.39 -0.45
C TYR A 24 10.59 -5.75 -0.10
N TYR A 25 10.38 -6.57 -1.14
CA TYR A 25 9.90 -7.94 -1.01
C TYR A 25 10.68 -8.83 -1.96
N GLN A 26 11.25 -9.92 -1.44
CA GLN A 26 12.10 -10.84 -2.20
C GLN A 26 13.24 -10.17 -2.99
N ARG A 27 13.90 -9.15 -2.41
CA ARG A 27 14.93 -8.30 -3.06
C ARG A 27 14.43 -7.47 -4.26
N SER A 28 13.12 -7.47 -4.52
CA SER A 28 12.49 -6.59 -5.49
C SER A 28 11.87 -5.39 -4.76
N LEU A 29 12.01 -4.22 -5.35
CA LEU A 29 11.34 -3.01 -4.88
C LEU A 29 9.91 -3.04 -5.40
N PHE A 30 8.96 -3.02 -4.48
CA PHE A 30 7.54 -2.89 -4.76
C PHE A 30 7.09 -1.49 -4.41
N ARG A 31 6.29 -0.90 -5.28
CA ARG A 31 5.72 0.42 -5.08
C ARG A 31 4.32 0.46 -5.67
N GLY A 32 3.42 1.10 -4.95
CA GLY A 32 2.03 1.26 -5.36
C GLY A 32 1.38 2.46 -4.70
N LYS A 33 0.14 2.70 -5.09
CA LYS A 33 -0.72 3.72 -4.50
C LYS A 33 -1.96 3.05 -3.95
N TYR A 34 -2.30 3.36 -2.72
CA TYR A 34 -3.53 2.99 -2.05
C TYR A 34 -4.47 4.19 -2.07
N TYR A 35 -5.72 3.93 -2.41
CA TYR A 35 -6.80 4.90 -2.43
C TYR A 35 -7.74 4.66 -1.26
N LYS A 36 -8.31 5.72 -0.68
CA LYS A 36 -9.32 5.62 0.40
C LYS A 36 -10.52 4.72 0.06
N ASP A 37 -10.80 4.58 -1.23
CA ASP A 37 -11.84 3.71 -1.79
C ASP A 37 -11.53 2.21 -1.59
N GLY A 38 -10.31 1.87 -1.14
CA GLY A 38 -9.82 0.49 -1.03
C GLY A 38 -9.13 -0.03 -2.30
N GLN A 39 -9.07 0.79 -3.36
CA GLN A 39 -8.32 0.44 -4.57
C GLN A 39 -6.81 0.52 -4.34
N ILE A 40 -6.09 -0.46 -4.88
CA ILE A 40 -4.63 -0.52 -4.84
C ILE A 40 -4.09 -0.55 -6.26
N ASN A 41 -3.38 0.51 -6.64
CA ASN A 41 -2.74 0.64 -7.92
C ASN A 41 -1.24 0.34 -7.81
N TRP A 42 -0.84 -0.84 -8.28
CA TRP A 42 0.56 -1.26 -8.29
C TRP A 42 1.32 -0.55 -9.41
N LEU A 43 2.38 0.19 -9.05
CA LEU A 43 3.23 0.91 -10.01
C LEU A 43 4.42 0.06 -10.44
N SER A 44 5.00 -0.72 -9.53
CA SER A 44 6.10 -1.63 -9.82
C SER A 44 6.20 -2.75 -8.78
N PRO A 45 6.63 -3.95 -9.19
CA PRO A 45 6.76 -4.40 -10.58
C PRO A 45 5.38 -4.54 -11.27
N PRO A 46 5.31 -4.49 -12.61
CA PRO A 46 4.04 -4.65 -13.35
C PRO A 46 3.47 -6.07 -13.25
N SER A 47 4.33 -7.04 -12.93
CA SER A 47 4.00 -8.45 -12.78
C SER A 47 4.16 -8.84 -11.31
N ILE A 48 3.05 -8.85 -10.59
CA ILE A 48 2.96 -9.35 -9.22
C ILE A 48 2.15 -10.64 -9.30
N GLU A 49 2.65 -11.73 -8.73
CA GLU A 49 1.86 -12.96 -8.65
C GLU A 49 0.57 -12.68 -7.89
N GLU A 50 -0.58 -13.21 -8.34
CA GLU A 50 -1.87 -12.96 -7.70
C GLU A 50 -1.87 -13.28 -6.20
N LYS A 51 -1.11 -14.32 -5.80
CA LYS A 51 -0.91 -14.72 -4.41
C LYS A 51 -0.23 -13.64 -3.58
N ASP A 52 0.82 -13.02 -4.14
CA ASP A 52 1.51 -11.92 -3.49
C ASP A 52 0.65 -10.65 -3.54
N LYS A 53 -0.09 -10.41 -4.63
CA LYS A 53 -0.98 -9.26 -4.74
C LYS A 53 -2.02 -9.25 -3.62
N ASP A 54 -2.65 -10.39 -3.34
CA ASP A 54 -3.63 -10.55 -2.26
C ASP A 54 -2.99 -10.38 -0.88
N PHE A 55 -1.85 -11.04 -0.64
CA PHE A 55 -1.09 -10.90 0.61
C PHE A 55 -0.66 -9.45 0.86
N LEU A 56 -0.10 -8.79 -0.15
CA LEU A 56 0.36 -7.41 -0.06
C LEU A 56 -0.82 -6.45 0.07
N ALA A 57 -1.94 -6.69 -0.63
CA ALA A 57 -3.16 -5.92 -0.47
C ALA A 57 -3.70 -6.02 0.96
N SER A 58 -3.75 -7.25 1.52
CA SER A 58 -4.15 -7.48 2.90
C SER A 58 -3.21 -6.78 3.88
N CYS A 59 -1.89 -6.89 3.70
CA CYS A 59 -0.92 -6.20 4.56
C CYS A 59 -1.06 -4.68 4.50
N VAL A 60 -1.23 -4.09 3.31
CA VAL A 60 -1.44 -2.65 3.16
C VAL A 60 -2.77 -2.24 3.78
N HIS A 61 -3.83 -3.03 3.60
CA HIS A 61 -5.14 -2.78 4.20
C HIS A 61 -5.07 -2.80 5.72
N ASP A 62 -4.38 -3.77 6.31
CA ASP A 62 -4.15 -3.87 7.75
C ASP A 62 -3.34 -2.69 8.28
N LEU A 63 -2.24 -2.32 7.59
CA LEU A 63 -1.42 -1.15 7.94
C LEU A 63 -2.22 0.16 7.85
N MET A 64 -3.07 0.31 6.85
CA MET A 64 -3.96 1.47 6.72
C MET A 64 -5.01 1.48 7.82
N LEU A 65 -5.60 0.34 8.18
CA LEU A 65 -6.51 0.22 9.33
C LEU A 65 -5.82 0.66 10.62
N TYR A 66 -4.62 0.16 10.90
CA TYR A 66 -3.82 0.62 12.04
C TYR A 66 -3.54 2.13 11.96
N HIS A 67 -3.19 2.68 10.79
CA HIS A 67 -2.84 4.10 10.68
C HIS A 67 -4.04 5.05 10.65
N VAL A 68 -5.22 4.59 10.21
CA VAL A 68 -6.44 5.39 10.01
C VAL A 68 -7.43 5.22 11.15
N TYR A 69 -7.46 4.07 11.83
CA TYR A 69 -8.45 3.74 12.86
C TYR A 69 -7.90 3.60 14.29
N GLU A 70 -6.59 3.78 14.55
CA GLU A 70 -6.08 3.88 15.94
C GLU A 70 -6.36 5.24 16.63
N ASP A 71 -7.21 6.08 16.06
CA ASP A 71 -7.82 7.23 16.75
C ASP A 71 -9.28 6.90 17.09
N HIS A 72 -9.50 6.03 18.08
CA HIS A 72 -10.82 5.86 18.72
C HIS A 72 -10.71 5.41 20.19
#